data_AF-A0AAV5VM44-F1
#
_entry.id   AF-A0AAV5VM44-F1
#
_cell.length_a   1.000
_cell.length_b   1.000
_cell.length_c   1.000
_cell.angle_alpha   90.00
_cell.angle_beta   90.00
_cell.angle_gamma   90.00
#
_symmetry.space_group_name_H-M   'P 1'
#
loop_
_entity.id
_entity.type
_entity.pdbx_description
1 polymer ?
#
loop_
_entity_poly.entity_id
_entity_poly.type
_entity_poly.pdbx_seq_one_letter_code
_entity_poly.pdbx_strand_id
1 'polypeptide(L)'
;TLLGHSAGGTSVDMMHLSPHSTNLFHKMIPMAGCADCRWSNNKNMPQQCIKRAKVLGVTEWKDSEDMLEQLRQLPVDKFEIKFPIRDKEPDVDFEALPLIDGDFFPASFDELRKKAAPKPIMTGVTKEEGLGL
;
A
#
# COMPACT_ATOMS: atom_id res chain seq x y z
N THR A 1 1.51 21.24 -1.72
CA THR A 1 2.61 20.30 -1.43
C THR A 1 2.02 19.11 -0.73
N LEU A 2 2.40 17.89 -1.09
CA LEU A 2 2.01 16.68 -0.38
C LEU A 2 3.20 16.19 0.47
N LEU A 3 2.97 15.81 1.73
CA LEU A 3 4.01 15.32 2.63
C LEU A 3 3.53 14.09 3.39
N GLY A 4 4.46 13.22 3.77
CA GLY A 4 4.14 12.03 4.53
C GLY A 4 5.38 11.31 5.01
N HIS A 5 5.23 10.55 6.09
CA HIS A 5 6.28 9.78 6.74
C HIS A 5 5.99 8.28 6.70
N SER A 6 7.01 7.44 6.54
CA SER A 6 6.88 5.98 6.49
C SER A 6 5.87 5.57 5.40
N ALA A 7 4.81 4.82 5.75
CA ALA A 7 3.72 4.49 4.83
C ALA A 7 3.13 5.72 4.14
N GLY A 8 3.02 6.85 4.84
CA GLY A 8 2.59 8.11 4.24
C GLY A 8 3.61 8.69 3.25
N GLY A 9 4.90 8.49 3.47
CA GLY A 9 5.96 8.90 2.53
C GLY A 9 5.87 8.09 1.23
N THR A 10 5.68 6.78 1.37
CA THR A 10 5.36 5.89 0.26
C THR A 10 4.09 6.32 -0.47
N SER A 11 3.02 6.65 0.24
CA SER A 11 1.78 7.15 -0.37
C SER A 11 1.99 8.46 -1.14
N VAL A 12 2.78 9.41 -0.63
CA VAL A 12 3.10 10.65 -1.35
C VAL A 12 3.79 10.36 -2.67
N ASP A 13 4.73 9.43 -2.66
CA ASP A 13 5.46 9.00 -3.85
C ASP A 13 4.54 8.27 -4.84
N MET A 14 3.70 7.36 -4.36
CA MET A 14 2.68 6.70 -5.17
C MET A 14 1.67 7.67 -5.79
N MET A 15 1.21 8.68 -5.04
CA MET A 15 0.36 9.73 -5.59
C MET A 15 1.05 10.42 -6.77
N HIS A 16 2.34 10.76 -6.63
CA HIS A 16 3.10 11.35 -7.74
C HIS A 16 3.13 10.47 -9.01
N LEU A 17 3.12 9.15 -8.85
CA LEU A 17 3.11 8.19 -9.95
C LEU A 17 1.72 7.94 -10.55
N SER A 18 0.65 8.08 -9.76
CA SER A 18 -0.70 7.80 -10.22
C SER A 18 -1.19 8.86 -11.22
N PRO A 19 -1.70 8.45 -12.40
CA PRO A 19 -2.32 9.38 -13.36
C PRO A 19 -3.46 10.18 -12.74
N HIS A 20 -4.23 9.58 -11.84
CA HIS A 20 -5.39 10.18 -11.17
C HIS A 20 -5.06 11.40 -10.33
N SER A 21 -3.81 11.56 -9.90
CA SER A 21 -3.39 12.71 -9.10
C SER A 21 -2.43 13.66 -9.82
N THR A 22 -2.26 13.46 -11.12
CA THR A 22 -1.48 14.36 -11.98
C THR A 22 -2.02 15.79 -11.87
N ASN A 23 -1.12 16.74 -11.66
CA ASN A 23 -1.43 18.17 -11.50
C ASN A 23 -2.30 18.57 -10.28
N LEU A 24 -2.57 17.66 -9.34
CA LEU A 24 -3.28 18.02 -8.10
C LEU A 24 -2.35 18.63 -7.04
N PHE A 25 -1.04 18.48 -7.20
CA PHE A 25 -0.03 19.12 -6.34
C PHE A 25 1.26 19.46 -7.10
N HIS A 26 2.00 20.40 -6.54
CA HIS A 26 3.14 21.04 -7.19
C HIS A 26 4.51 20.65 -6.62
N LYS A 27 4.56 20.07 -5.41
CA LYS A 27 5.78 19.68 -4.69
C LYS A 27 5.48 18.48 -3.79
N MET A 28 6.47 17.65 -3.49
CA MET A 28 6.32 16.48 -2.63
C MET A 28 7.45 16.35 -1.61
N ILE A 29 7.09 15.83 -0.43
CA ILE A 29 8.04 15.55 0.66
C ILE A 29 7.79 14.13 1.20
N PRO A 30 8.27 13.07 0.52
CA PRO A 30 8.23 11.71 1.04
C PRO A 30 9.39 11.49 2.03
N MET A 31 9.07 11.18 3.28
CA MET A 31 10.04 10.95 4.36
C MET A 31 10.02 9.48 4.76
N ALA A 32 11.19 8.83 4.85
CA ALA A 32 11.33 7.44 5.30
C ALA A 32 10.43 6.42 4.56
N GLY A 33 10.10 6.67 3.30
CA GLY A 33 9.24 5.80 2.49
C GLY A 33 9.13 6.27 1.05
N CYS A 34 9.06 5.32 0.12
CA CYS A 34 8.85 5.53 -1.30
C CYS A 34 8.15 4.31 -1.93
N ALA A 35 7.65 4.47 -3.16
CA ALA A 35 6.96 3.40 -3.89
C ALA A 35 7.84 2.16 -4.14
N ASP A 36 9.17 2.32 -4.11
CA ASP A 36 10.14 1.25 -4.34
C ASP A 36 10.53 0.48 -3.04
N CYS A 37 10.01 0.89 -1.88
CA CYS A 37 10.24 0.13 -0.64
C CYS A 37 9.68 -1.29 -0.77
N ARG A 38 10.42 -2.30 -0.28
CA ARG A 38 9.99 -3.72 -0.31
C ARG A 38 8.64 -4.00 0.35
N TRP A 39 8.18 -3.09 1.20
CA TRP A 39 6.93 -3.15 1.94
C TRP A 39 5.83 -2.25 1.38
N SER A 40 6.08 -1.55 0.28
CA SER A 40 5.19 -0.51 -0.26
C SER A 40 3.92 -1.07 -0.90
N ASN A 41 4.01 -2.25 -1.51
CA ASN A 41 2.94 -2.90 -2.25
C ASN A 41 3.07 -4.43 -2.15
N ASN A 42 1.98 -5.14 -2.44
CA ASN A 42 1.99 -6.59 -2.45
C ASN A 42 1.18 -7.15 -3.63
N LYS A 43 1.86 -7.83 -4.57
CA LYS A 43 1.20 -8.50 -5.70
C LYS A 43 0.29 -9.65 -5.29
N ASN A 44 0.46 -10.19 -4.08
CA ASN A 44 -0.33 -11.28 -3.54
C ASN A 44 -1.53 -10.80 -2.71
N MET A 45 -1.91 -9.51 -2.80
CA MET A 45 -3.08 -8.99 -2.10
C MET A 45 -4.37 -9.78 -2.34
N PRO A 46 -4.69 -10.27 -3.56
CA PRO A 46 -5.86 -11.12 -3.76
C PRO A 46 -5.86 -12.39 -2.90
N GLN A 47 -4.70 -13.05 -2.77
CA GLN A 47 -4.52 -14.22 -1.92
C GLN A 47 -4.63 -13.86 -0.44
N GLN A 48 -4.11 -12.70 -0.02
CA GLN A 48 -4.28 -12.20 1.35
C GLN A 48 -5.74 -11.90 1.67
N CYS A 49 -6.49 -11.30 0.75
CA CYS A 49 -7.94 -11.07 0.89
C CYS A 49 -8.70 -12.39 1.08
N ILE A 50 -8.40 -13.42 0.28
CA ILE A 50 -9.00 -14.76 0.41
C ILE A 50 -8.66 -15.38 1.76
N LYS A 51 -7.40 -15.30 2.19
CA LYS A 51 -6.96 -15.81 3.50
C LYS A 51 -7.72 -15.10 4.63
N ARG A 52 -7.85 -13.78 4.55
CA ARG A 52 -8.57 -12.98 5.54
C ARG A 52 -10.06 -13.34 5.55
N ALA A 53 -10.70 -13.50 4.39
CA ALA A 53 -12.11 -13.91 4.32
C ALA A 53 -12.36 -15.23 5.07
N LYS A 54 -11.49 -16.23 4.88
CA LYS A 54 -11.56 -17.50 5.60
C LYS A 54 -11.38 -17.35 7.11
N VAL A 55 -10.44 -16.51 7.55
CA VAL A 55 -10.24 -16.19 8.98
C VAL A 55 -11.50 -15.52 9.58
N LEU A 56 -12.23 -14.75 8.78
CA LEU A 56 -13.47 -14.09 9.16
C LEU A 56 -14.72 -14.99 9.12
N GLY A 57 -14.55 -16.26 8.72
CA GLY A 57 -15.64 -17.24 8.63
C GLY A 57 -16.38 -17.25 7.29
N VAL A 58 -15.92 -16.49 6.29
CA VAL A 58 -16.43 -16.54 4.91
C VAL A 58 -15.60 -17.58 4.16
N THR A 59 -16.16 -18.78 3.97
CA THR A 59 -15.43 -19.94 3.39
C THR A 59 -16.00 -20.44 2.07
N GLU A 60 -17.20 -20.02 1.71
CA GLU A 60 -17.89 -20.42 0.48
C GLU A 60 -18.40 -19.17 -0.25
N TRP A 61 -18.06 -19.06 -1.53
CA TRP A 61 -18.52 -17.98 -2.40
C TRP A 61 -18.49 -18.44 -3.85
N LYS A 62 -19.35 -17.87 -4.68
CA LYS A 62 -19.44 -18.14 -6.11
C LYS A 62 -18.33 -17.44 -6.91
N ASP A 63 -18.10 -16.17 -6.59
CA ASP A 63 -17.14 -15.29 -7.26
C ASP A 63 -16.65 -14.20 -6.29
N SER A 64 -15.82 -13.27 -6.78
CA SER A 64 -15.25 -12.21 -5.93
C SER A 64 -16.29 -11.22 -5.42
N GLU A 65 -17.36 -10.98 -6.17
CA GLU A 65 -18.42 -10.05 -5.79
C GLU A 65 -19.27 -10.63 -4.66
N ASP A 66 -19.62 -11.91 -4.75
CA ASP A 66 -20.31 -12.65 -3.67
C ASP A 66 -19.47 -12.65 -2.39
N MET A 67 -18.16 -12.97 -2.49
CA MET A 67 -17.26 -12.89 -1.33
C MET A 67 -17.25 -11.47 -0.71
N LEU A 68 -17.17 -10.43 -1.54
CA LEU A 68 -17.16 -9.04 -1.10
C LEU A 68 -18.48 -8.63 -0.44
N GLU A 69 -19.62 -9.05 -0.98
CA GLU A 69 -20.94 -8.80 -0.40
C GLU A 69 -21.06 -9.45 0.98
N GLN A 70 -20.64 -10.70 1.13
CA GLN A 70 -20.62 -11.38 2.42
C GLN A 70 -19.70 -10.68 3.44
N LEU A 71 -18.51 -10.27 3.01
CA LEU A 71 -17.58 -9.51 3.86
C LEU A 71 -18.17 -8.18 4.33
N ARG A 72 -18.92 -7.46 3.47
CA ARG A 72 -19.58 -6.20 3.83
C ARG A 72 -20.67 -6.35 4.89
N GLN A 73 -21.23 -7.55 5.08
CA GLN A 73 -22.21 -7.82 6.15
C GLN A 73 -21.57 -8.03 7.52
N LEU A 74 -20.24 -8.20 7.59
CA LEU A 74 -19.54 -8.41 8.84
C LEU A 74 -19.33 -7.08 9.59
N PRO A 75 -19.37 -7.09 10.94
CA PRO A 75 -19.01 -5.93 11.74
C PRO A 75 -17.59 -5.43 11.48
N VAL A 76 -17.39 -4.10 11.48
CA VAL A 76 -16.12 -3.45 11.13
C VAL A 76 -14.96 -3.83 12.06
N ASP A 77 -15.24 -4.08 13.35
CA ASP A 77 -14.27 -4.51 14.36
C ASP A 77 -13.61 -5.85 14.01
N LYS A 78 -14.27 -6.70 13.22
CA LYS A 78 -13.66 -7.94 12.73
C LYS A 78 -12.52 -7.69 11.74
N PHE A 79 -12.45 -6.51 11.12
CA PHE A 79 -11.40 -6.16 10.14
C PHE A 79 -10.16 -5.55 10.78
N GLU A 80 -10.08 -5.49 12.11
CA GLU A 80 -8.87 -5.03 12.80
C GLU A 80 -7.63 -5.83 12.35
N ILE A 81 -6.61 -5.09 11.94
CA ILE A 81 -5.30 -5.61 11.57
C ILE A 81 -4.38 -5.37 12.76
N LYS A 82 -3.78 -6.45 13.26
CA LYS A 82 -2.75 -6.36 14.29
C LYS A 82 -1.40 -6.31 13.60
N PHE A 83 -0.50 -5.47 14.11
CA PHE A 83 0.91 -5.52 13.75
C PHE A 83 1.60 -6.44 14.74
N PRO A 84 1.77 -7.75 14.42
CA PRO A 84 2.53 -8.62 15.30
C PRO A 84 3.96 -8.10 15.41
N ILE A 85 4.48 -8.09 16.64
CA ILE A 85 5.92 -8.00 16.86
C ILE A 85 6.49 -9.29 16.27
N ARG A 86 7.23 -9.17 15.17
CA ARG A 86 7.92 -10.29 14.53
C ARG A 86 9.41 -10.09 14.71
N ASP A 87 10.14 -11.20 14.79
CA ASP A 87 11.58 -11.17 14.53
C ASP A 87 11.84 -10.61 13.12
N LYS A 88 13.08 -10.17 12.85
CA LYS A 88 13.43 -9.65 11.52
C LYS A 88 13.23 -10.75 10.47
N GLU A 89 12.10 -10.71 9.78
CA GLU A 89 11.82 -11.56 8.63
C GLU A 89 12.47 -10.98 7.36
N PRO A 90 12.93 -11.84 6.45
CA PRO A 90 13.48 -11.41 5.16
C PRO A 90 12.39 -10.75 4.28
N ASP A 91 11.14 -11.19 4.42
CA ASP A 91 10.00 -10.74 3.64
C ASP A 91 8.98 -9.97 4.49
N VAL A 92 8.44 -8.89 3.92
CA VAL A 92 7.43 -8.06 4.57
C VAL A 92 6.05 -8.49 4.10
N ASP A 93 5.33 -9.22 4.96
CA ASP A 93 3.97 -9.68 4.69
C ASP A 93 2.94 -8.95 5.57
N PHE A 94 2.51 -7.78 5.10
CA PHE A 94 1.43 -7.01 5.70
C PHE A 94 0.07 -7.43 5.13
N GLU A 95 -0.95 -7.47 5.99
CA GLU A 95 -2.30 -7.93 5.63
C GLU A 95 -3.05 -6.98 4.69
N ALA A 96 -2.68 -5.70 4.66
CA ALA A 96 -3.29 -4.71 3.78
C ALA A 96 -2.22 -3.74 3.26
N LEU A 97 -1.97 -3.80 1.96
CA LEU A 97 -1.07 -2.91 1.23
C LEU A 97 -1.68 -2.51 -0.11
N PRO A 98 -1.19 -1.41 -0.71
CA PRO A 98 -1.44 -1.11 -2.11
C PRO A 98 -1.09 -2.28 -3.04
N LEU A 99 -1.82 -2.37 -4.15
CA LEU A 99 -1.63 -3.31 -5.25
C LEU A 99 -1.61 -2.50 -6.56
N ILE A 100 -0.85 -2.97 -7.56
CA ILE A 100 -0.99 -2.47 -8.94
C ILE A 100 -2.34 -2.98 -9.49
N ASP A 101 -3.34 -2.11 -9.50
CA ASP A 101 -4.75 -2.45 -9.70
C ASP A 101 -5.22 -2.33 -11.17
N GLY A 102 -4.39 -1.76 -12.05
CA GLY A 102 -4.78 -1.51 -13.44
C GLY A 102 -5.57 -0.22 -13.65
N ASP A 103 -5.87 0.55 -12.59
CA ASP A 103 -6.62 1.81 -12.64
C ASP A 103 -5.88 2.93 -11.91
N PHE A 104 -5.88 2.93 -10.58
CA PHE A 104 -5.15 3.93 -9.81
C PHE A 104 -3.64 3.84 -10.07
N PHE A 105 -3.15 2.62 -10.22
CA PHE A 105 -1.81 2.27 -10.70
C PHE A 105 -1.95 1.36 -11.93
N PRO A 106 -1.99 1.92 -13.15
CA PRO A 106 -2.27 1.15 -14.35
C PRO A 106 -1.06 0.35 -14.88
N ALA A 107 0.11 0.52 -14.27
CA ALA A 107 1.36 -0.11 -14.67
C ALA A 107 2.30 -0.22 -13.46
N SER A 108 3.45 -0.87 -13.65
CA SER A 108 4.49 -0.93 -12.61
C SER A 108 4.97 0.46 -12.20
N PHE A 109 5.43 0.62 -10.95
CA PHE A 109 5.95 1.90 -10.48
C PHE A 109 7.13 2.39 -11.32
N ASP A 110 8.00 1.49 -11.81
CA ASP A 110 9.08 1.83 -12.74
C ASP A 110 8.58 2.45 -14.06
N GLU A 111 7.51 1.90 -14.63
CA GLU A 111 6.92 2.43 -15.87
C GLU A 111 6.20 3.76 -15.64
N LEU A 112 5.49 3.89 -14.52
CA LEU A 112 4.82 5.14 -14.15
C LEU A 112 5.86 6.24 -13.88
N ARG A 113 6.97 5.91 -13.23
CA ARG A 113 8.05 6.85 -12.91
C ARG A 113 8.72 7.42 -14.16
N LYS A 114 8.88 6.62 -15.22
CA LYS A 114 9.38 7.09 -16.52
C LYS A 114 8.44 8.10 -17.20
N LYS A 115 7.14 8.07 -16.88
CA LYS A 115 6.11 8.93 -17.48
C LYS A 115 5.78 10.15 -16.63
N ALA A 116 6.03 10.09 -15.33
CA ALA A 116 5.67 11.14 -14.38
C ALA A 116 6.41 12.46 -14.68
N ALA A 117 5.67 13.57 -14.74
CA ALA A 117 6.25 14.89 -14.93
C ALA A 117 7.04 15.29 -13.66
N PRO A 118 8.35 15.61 -13.75
CA PRO A 118 9.17 15.92 -12.58
C PRO A 118 8.58 17.05 -11.72
N LYS A 119 8.70 16.91 -10.39
CA LYS A 119 8.29 17.92 -9.41
C LYS A 119 9.46 18.21 -8.46
N PRO A 120 9.53 19.38 -7.83
CA PRO A 120 10.44 19.59 -6.70
C PRO A 120 10.17 18.59 -5.57
N ILE A 121 11.22 17.89 -5.15
CA ILE A 121 11.18 16.85 -4.11
C ILE A 121 12.14 17.24 -2.98
N MET A 122 11.68 17.11 -1.73
CA MET A 122 12.54 17.04 -0.55
C MET A 122 12.32 15.68 0.10
N THR A 123 13.35 14.86 0.21
CA THR A 123 13.23 13.51 0.77
C THR A 123 14.40 13.21 1.69
N GLY A 124 14.25 12.20 2.54
CA GLY A 124 15.28 11.79 3.48
C GLY A 124 14.85 10.62 4.36
N VAL A 125 15.85 10.10 5.05
CA VAL A 125 15.76 9.06 6.08
C VAL A 125 16.49 9.55 7.32
N THR A 126 16.13 9.05 8.49
CA THR A 126 16.89 9.22 9.72
C THR A 126 18.15 8.36 9.70
N LYS A 127 19.09 8.68 10.60
CA LYS A 127 20.37 7.96 10.71
C LYS A 127 20.19 6.48 11.09
N GLU A 128 19.18 6.20 11.91
CA GLU A 128 18.95 4.90 12.55
C GLU A 128 17.52 4.38 12.28
N GLU A 129 17.00 4.52 11.04
CA GLU A 129 15.61 4.15 10.64
C GLU A 129 15.17 2.75 11.09
N GLY A 130 16.09 1.79 11.10
CA GLY A 130 15.82 0.40 11.42
C GLY A 130 15.98 0.04 12.89
N LEU A 131 16.32 1.01 13.76
CA LEU A 131 16.38 0.80 15.20
C LEU A 131 14.95 0.82 15.74
N GLY A 132 14.41 -0.36 16.06
CA GLY A 132 13.10 -0.48 16.68
C GLY A 132 13.06 0.24 18.03
N LEU A 133 11.89 0.79 18.38
CA LEU A 133 11.58 1.21 19.75
C LEU A 133 11.41 -0.02 20.66
#